data_AF-A0A0L1IEL2-F1
#
_entry.id   AF-A0A0L1IEL2-F1
#
_cell.length_a   1.000
_cell.length_b   1.000
_cell.length_c   1.000
_cell.angle_alpha   90.00
_cell.angle_beta   90.00
_cell.angle_gamma   90.00
#
_symmetry.space_group_name_H-M   'P 1'
#
loop_
_entity.id
_entity.type
_entity.pdbx_description
1 polymer ?
#
loop_
_entity_poly.entity_id
_entity_poly.type
_entity_poly.pdbx_seq_one_letter_code
_entity_poly.pdbx_strand_id
1 'polypeptide(L)'
;MKLDTVFKNITFLKWSHRIRRIKVQRFNLMFFNLFYFSLMSIFGFVVLRHETYFPTEMGGQGKLSDYFVDYPEQKTSNLIHLYYFLNGGYLITSVYSLLISEKLPDFYENFLQHLCAIILVYFSYSQNFIRVGAIIMLCHDICEIFSSACRVFVDTRYKFITVTSFCILFTSWGFLRLYIFVKRCILPIHRNFDIFIKYLKVETCIWLIFLLLVILLMNTYWLILMAKMFIHFIMSGKTEDILTRVSEMEHIENKNKKR
;
A
#
# COMPACT_ATOMS: atom_id res chain seq x y z
N MET A 1 8.73 13.94 53.48
CA MET A 1 8.30 12.52 53.54
C MET A 1 6.84 12.35 53.10
N LYS A 2 6.44 12.89 51.92
CA LYS A 2 5.07 12.73 51.35
C LYS A 2 4.99 13.01 49.84
N LEU A 3 6.12 12.96 49.11
CA LEU A 3 6.16 13.14 47.64
C LEU A 3 6.61 11.86 46.91
N ASP A 4 7.35 10.98 47.58
CA ASP A 4 7.85 9.73 46.97
C ASP A 4 6.77 8.64 46.82
N THR A 5 5.65 8.77 47.54
CA THR A 5 4.55 7.77 47.50
C THR A 5 3.62 7.96 46.29
N VAL A 6 3.57 9.17 45.71
CA VAL A 6 2.70 9.45 44.55
C VAL A 6 3.38 9.04 43.24
N PHE A 7 4.72 9.18 43.14
CA PHE A 7 5.47 8.80 41.95
C PHE A 7 5.65 7.29 41.76
N LYS A 8 5.39 6.47 42.78
CA LYS A 8 5.48 5.00 42.69
C LYS A 8 4.22 4.33 42.10
N ASN A 9 3.15 5.11 41.89
CA ASN A 9 1.87 4.63 41.34
C ASN A 9 1.66 4.93 39.85
N ILE A 10 2.69 5.42 39.14
CA ILE A 10 2.73 5.29 37.68
C ILE A 10 3.22 3.87 37.40
N THR A 11 2.37 2.90 37.70
CA THR A 11 2.47 1.59 37.08
C THR A 11 2.39 1.86 35.59
N PHE A 12 3.51 1.65 34.87
CA PHE A 12 3.47 1.41 33.45
C PHE A 12 2.32 0.43 33.24
N LEU A 13 1.21 0.88 32.65
CA LEU A 13 0.05 0.05 32.38
C LEU A 13 0.59 -1.12 31.55
N LYS A 14 0.82 -2.24 32.23
CA LYS A 14 1.49 -3.39 31.66
C LYS A 14 0.47 -3.94 30.66
N TRP A 15 0.70 -3.69 29.38
CA TRP A 15 -0.20 -4.08 28.29
C TRP A 15 -0.70 -5.51 28.55
N SER A 16 -2.01 -5.74 28.36
CA SER A 16 -2.57 -7.09 28.45
C SER A 16 -1.75 -8.05 27.58
N HIS A 17 -1.51 -9.28 28.06
CA HIS A 17 -0.73 -10.28 27.33
C HIS A 17 -1.23 -10.47 25.89
N ARG A 18 -2.55 -10.36 25.66
CA ARG A 18 -3.17 -10.41 24.33
C ARG A 18 -2.70 -9.26 23.44
N ILE A 19 -2.78 -8.01 23.93
CA ILE A 19 -2.39 -6.80 23.20
C ILE A 19 -0.90 -6.82 22.87
N ARG A 20 -0.06 -7.24 23.83
CA ARG A 20 1.38 -7.38 23.59
C ARG A 20 1.68 -8.36 22.48
N ARG A 21 1.01 -9.53 22.43
CA ARG A 21 1.17 -10.50 21.33
C ARG A 21 0.77 -9.90 19.99
N ILE A 22 -0.37 -9.20 19.92
CA ILE A 22 -0.84 -8.55 18.68
C ILE A 22 0.15 -7.50 18.20
N LYS A 23 0.67 -6.64 19.10
CA LYS A 23 1.68 -5.63 18.75
C LYS A 23 2.98 -6.26 18.23
N VAL A 24 3.48 -7.30 18.91
CA VAL A 24 4.69 -8.03 18.47
C VAL A 24 4.49 -8.70 17.12
N GLN A 25 3.34 -9.36 16.90
CA GLN A 25 3.03 -9.98 15.61
C GLN A 25 2.96 -8.95 14.49
N ARG A 26 2.35 -7.80 14.73
CA ARG A 26 2.30 -6.69 13.77
C ARG A 26 3.69 -6.13 13.49
N PHE A 27 4.49 -5.90 14.52
CA PHE A 27 5.86 -5.43 14.35
C PHE A 27 6.67 -6.39 13.47
N ASN A 28 6.61 -7.70 13.75
CA ASN A 28 7.29 -8.71 12.95
C ASN A 28 6.79 -8.74 11.50
N LEU A 29 5.48 -8.61 11.29
CA LEU A 29 4.89 -8.56 9.95
C LEU A 29 5.32 -7.30 9.18
N MET A 30 5.30 -6.12 9.82
CA MET A 30 5.72 -4.87 9.18
C MET A 30 7.22 -4.88 8.88
N PHE A 31 8.03 -5.47 9.75
CA PHE A 31 9.45 -5.68 9.50
C PHE A 31 9.67 -6.62 8.32
N PHE A 32 9.00 -7.78 8.27
CA PHE A 32 9.05 -8.68 7.13
C PHE A 32 8.65 -7.97 5.82
N ASN A 33 7.54 -7.23 5.82
CA ASN A 33 7.07 -6.47 4.67
C ASN A 33 8.11 -5.43 4.23
N LEU A 34 8.76 -4.73 5.17
CA LEU A 34 9.81 -3.77 4.84
C LEU A 34 10.95 -4.43 4.04
N PHE A 35 11.45 -5.59 4.49
CA PHE A 35 12.49 -6.32 3.75
C PHE A 35 11.99 -6.82 2.41
N TYR A 36 10.80 -7.42 2.38
CA TYR A 36 10.20 -7.96 1.17
C TYR A 36 10.02 -6.88 0.10
N PHE A 37 9.34 -5.77 0.42
CA PHE A 37 9.09 -4.69 -0.53
C PHE A 37 10.35 -3.95 -0.94
N SER A 38 11.37 -3.88 -0.07
CA SER A 38 12.68 -3.34 -0.44
C SER A 38 13.34 -4.19 -1.53
N LEU A 39 13.38 -5.51 -1.35
CA LEU A 39 13.92 -6.43 -2.35
C LEU A 39 13.10 -6.40 -3.65
N MET A 40 11.77 -6.41 -3.54
CA MET A 40 10.88 -6.40 -4.71
C MET A 40 10.95 -5.09 -5.48
N SER A 41 11.10 -3.94 -4.79
CA SER A 41 11.28 -2.65 -5.46
C SER A 41 12.63 -2.56 -6.18
N ILE A 42 13.70 -3.08 -5.58
CA ILE A 42 15.02 -3.16 -6.24
C ILE A 42 14.93 -4.08 -7.47
N PHE A 43 14.33 -5.25 -7.31
CA PHE A 43 14.15 -6.20 -8.41
C PHE A 43 13.30 -5.61 -9.53
N GLY A 44 12.15 -5.02 -9.20
CA GLY A 44 11.29 -4.33 -10.16
C GLY A 44 11.99 -3.18 -10.87
N PHE A 45 12.78 -2.37 -10.15
CA PHE A 45 13.55 -1.28 -10.75
C PHE A 45 14.64 -1.79 -11.70
N VAL A 46 15.38 -2.84 -11.33
CA VAL A 46 16.41 -3.45 -12.20
C VAL A 46 15.80 -4.03 -13.47
N VAL A 47 14.68 -4.73 -13.33
CA VAL A 47 13.97 -5.36 -14.45
C VAL A 47 13.36 -4.31 -15.39
N LEU A 48 12.79 -3.23 -14.83
CA LEU A 48 12.11 -2.20 -15.62
C LEU A 48 13.05 -1.12 -16.17
N ARG A 49 14.22 -0.87 -15.58
CA ARG A 49 15.13 0.20 -15.99
C ARG A 49 15.58 0.10 -17.45
N HIS A 50 15.69 -1.12 -17.97
CA HIS A 50 16.14 -1.37 -19.35
C HIS A 50 14.97 -1.42 -20.35
N GLU A 51 13.73 -1.29 -19.89
CA GLU A 51 12.55 -1.39 -20.74
C GLU A 51 12.16 -0.02 -21.31
N THR A 52 11.76 -0.01 -22.59
CA THR A 52 11.48 1.20 -23.37
C THR A 52 10.26 1.98 -22.88
N TYR A 53 9.40 1.38 -22.07
CA TYR A 53 8.17 1.98 -21.53
C TYR A 53 8.31 2.46 -20.08
N PHE A 54 9.50 2.39 -19.48
CA PHE A 54 9.73 2.83 -18.10
C PHE A 54 9.51 4.35 -17.97
N PRO A 55 8.64 4.82 -17.06
CA PRO A 55 8.26 6.22 -17.00
C PRO A 55 9.44 7.12 -16.66
N THR A 56 9.55 8.23 -17.38
CA THR A 56 10.51 9.32 -17.13
C THR A 56 10.50 9.83 -15.69
N GLU A 57 9.36 9.79 -15.03
CA GLU A 57 9.20 10.22 -13.62
C GLU A 57 9.85 9.28 -12.61
N MET A 58 10.16 8.04 -13.00
CA MET A 58 10.87 7.06 -12.16
C MET A 58 12.33 6.85 -12.63
N GLY A 59 12.82 7.69 -13.54
CA GLY A 59 14.19 7.60 -14.07
C GLY A 59 14.34 6.83 -15.39
N GLY A 60 13.24 6.57 -16.11
CA GLY A 60 13.25 5.99 -17.45
C GLY A 60 13.29 7.01 -18.58
N GLN A 61 13.20 6.52 -19.82
CA GLN A 61 13.09 7.35 -21.03
C GLN A 61 11.77 7.11 -21.79
N GLY A 62 10.87 6.29 -21.24
CA GLY A 62 9.69 5.80 -21.95
C GLY A 62 8.58 6.83 -22.11
N LYS A 63 8.14 7.00 -23.37
CA LYS A 63 7.00 7.84 -23.73
C LYS A 63 5.71 7.07 -23.52
N LEU A 64 4.63 7.82 -23.33
CA LEU A 64 3.30 7.26 -23.09
C LEU A 64 2.76 6.43 -24.27
N SER A 65 3.29 6.67 -25.48
CA SER A 65 3.01 5.91 -26.70
C SER A 65 3.53 4.48 -26.64
N ASP A 66 4.59 4.22 -25.88
CA ASP A 66 5.36 2.98 -25.97
C ASP A 66 4.73 1.84 -25.14
N TYR A 67 3.74 2.19 -24.30
CA TYR A 67 3.01 1.26 -23.45
C TYR A 67 2.18 0.25 -24.24
N PHE A 68 1.69 0.62 -25.43
CA PHE A 68 0.82 -0.22 -26.27
C PHE A 68 1.40 -0.52 -27.65
N VAL A 69 2.69 -0.25 -27.87
CA VAL A 69 3.37 -0.68 -29.11
C VAL A 69 3.31 -2.20 -29.20
N ASP A 70 2.89 -2.68 -30.37
CA ASP A 70 2.66 -4.09 -30.74
C ASP A 70 1.55 -4.81 -29.96
N TYR A 71 0.60 -4.07 -29.37
CA TYR A 71 -0.58 -4.71 -28.77
C TYR A 71 -1.44 -5.41 -29.84
N PRO A 72 -1.84 -6.69 -29.66
CA PRO A 72 -1.78 -7.53 -28.44
C PRO A 72 -0.53 -8.41 -28.26
N GLU A 73 0.35 -8.53 -29.26
CA GLU A 73 1.58 -9.35 -29.22
C GLU A 73 2.77 -8.61 -28.56
N GLN A 74 2.57 -8.15 -27.33
CA GLN A 74 3.61 -7.41 -26.62
C GLN A 74 4.72 -8.35 -26.14
N LYS A 75 5.91 -8.23 -26.74
CA LYS A 75 7.11 -8.88 -26.21
C LYS A 75 7.41 -8.32 -24.82
N THR A 76 7.47 -9.22 -23.84
CA THR A 76 7.80 -8.94 -22.44
C THR A 76 8.85 -9.94 -21.98
N SER A 77 9.80 -9.49 -21.18
CA SER A 77 10.86 -10.34 -20.63
C SER A 77 10.31 -11.30 -19.57
N ASN A 78 10.86 -12.52 -19.50
CA ASN A 78 10.53 -13.52 -18.49
C ASN A 78 10.71 -13.00 -17.05
N LEU A 79 11.62 -12.04 -16.85
CA LEU A 79 11.84 -11.42 -15.54
C LEU A 79 10.66 -10.58 -15.07
N ILE A 80 9.94 -9.93 -16.00
CA ILE A 80 8.73 -9.15 -15.69
C ILE A 80 7.60 -10.10 -15.27
N HIS A 81 7.49 -11.26 -15.94
CA HIS A 81 6.52 -12.28 -15.57
C HIS A 81 6.80 -12.82 -14.18
N LEU A 82 8.08 -13.08 -13.85
CA LEU A 82 8.48 -13.48 -12.50
C LEU A 82 8.14 -12.42 -11.45
N TYR A 83 8.42 -11.14 -11.73
CA TYR A 83 8.02 -10.03 -10.85
C TYR A 83 6.49 -9.99 -10.64
N TYR A 84 5.73 -10.26 -11.70
CA TYR A 84 4.28 -10.31 -11.66
C TYR A 84 3.75 -11.45 -10.78
N PHE A 85 4.30 -12.66 -10.94
CA PHE A 85 3.92 -13.83 -10.15
C PHE A 85 4.28 -13.69 -8.68
N LEU A 86 5.46 -13.15 -8.36
CA LEU A 86 5.89 -12.94 -6.98
C LEU A 86 4.95 -11.97 -6.24
N ASN A 87 4.60 -10.86 -6.88
CA ASN A 87 3.63 -9.91 -6.31
C ASN A 87 2.21 -10.46 -6.24
N GLY A 88 1.76 -11.21 -7.26
CA GLY A 88 0.48 -11.91 -7.21
C GLY A 88 0.41 -12.91 -6.05
N GLY A 89 1.50 -13.65 -5.81
CA GLY A 89 1.65 -14.54 -4.66
C GLY A 89 1.54 -13.79 -3.34
N TYR A 90 2.24 -12.66 -3.19
CA TYR A 90 2.13 -11.83 -1.99
C TYR A 90 0.71 -11.30 -1.75
N LEU A 91 -0.02 -10.89 -2.79
CA LEU A 91 -1.41 -10.45 -2.66
C LEU A 91 -2.30 -11.58 -2.11
N ILE A 92 -2.15 -12.81 -2.62
CA ILE A 92 -2.90 -13.98 -2.14
C ILE A 92 -2.54 -14.29 -0.68
N THR A 93 -1.25 -14.31 -0.34
CA THR A 93 -0.80 -14.53 1.04
C THR A 93 -1.30 -13.44 2.00
N SER A 94 -1.39 -12.19 1.53
CA SER A 94 -1.91 -11.07 2.31
C SER A 94 -3.40 -11.23 2.60
N VAL A 95 -4.20 -11.65 1.62
CA VAL A 95 -5.63 -11.95 1.82
C VAL A 95 -5.80 -13.12 2.79
N TYR A 96 -5.04 -14.20 2.61
CA TYR A 96 -5.08 -15.36 3.49
C TYR A 96 -4.75 -14.99 4.95
N SER A 97 -3.68 -14.21 5.14
CA SER A 97 -3.26 -13.71 6.45
C SER A 97 -4.31 -12.80 7.09
N LEU A 98 -5.01 -11.99 6.28
CA LEU A 98 -6.08 -11.12 6.73
C LEU A 98 -7.28 -11.94 7.21
N LEU A 99 -7.67 -13.00 6.48
CA LEU A 99 -8.81 -13.87 6.83
C LEU A 99 -8.62 -14.63 8.15
N ILE A 100 -7.38 -15.00 8.48
CA ILE A 100 -7.04 -15.69 9.75
C ILE A 100 -6.94 -14.69 10.91
N SER A 101 -6.60 -13.44 10.62
CA SER A 101 -6.42 -12.41 11.64
C SER A 101 -7.76 -11.97 12.25
N GLU A 102 -7.71 -11.47 13.49
CA GLU A 102 -8.90 -10.89 14.14
C GLU A 102 -9.47 -9.74 13.29
N LYS A 103 -10.80 -9.65 13.20
CA LYS A 103 -11.50 -8.63 12.41
C LYS A 103 -11.27 -7.25 13.01
N LEU A 104 -10.39 -6.50 12.36
CA LEU A 104 -10.07 -5.12 12.70
C LEU A 104 -11.06 -4.16 12.05
N PRO A 105 -11.18 -2.91 12.56
CA PRO A 105 -12.08 -1.91 11.98
C PRO A 105 -11.79 -1.61 10.50
N ASP A 106 -10.55 -1.82 10.03
CA ASP A 106 -10.12 -1.63 8.62
C ASP A 106 -10.12 -2.93 7.79
N PHE A 107 -10.70 -4.00 8.33
CA PHE A 107 -10.65 -5.33 7.70
C PHE A 107 -11.33 -5.32 6.34
N TYR A 108 -12.52 -4.71 6.23
CA TYR A 108 -13.31 -4.74 5.00
C TYR A 108 -12.67 -3.91 3.89
N GLU A 109 -12.14 -2.73 4.23
CA GLU A 109 -11.45 -1.85 3.31
C GLU A 109 -10.18 -2.51 2.77
N ASN A 110 -9.36 -3.08 3.66
CA ASN A 110 -8.12 -3.74 3.27
C ASN A 110 -8.39 -5.03 2.47
N PHE A 111 -9.40 -5.81 2.85
CA PHE A 111 -9.80 -7.01 2.11
C PHE A 111 -10.29 -6.67 0.71
N LEU A 112 -11.17 -5.66 0.58
CA LEU A 112 -11.72 -5.25 -0.72
C LEU A 112 -10.60 -4.75 -1.64
N GLN A 113 -9.66 -3.95 -1.13
CA GLN A 113 -8.53 -3.47 -1.92
C GLN A 113 -7.65 -4.62 -2.43
N HIS A 114 -7.28 -5.58 -1.57
CA HIS A 114 -6.46 -6.72 -2.00
C HIS A 114 -7.21 -7.63 -2.97
N LEU A 115 -8.52 -7.84 -2.77
CA LEU A 115 -9.36 -8.61 -3.69
C LEU A 115 -9.42 -7.95 -5.08
N CYS A 116 -9.67 -6.64 -5.14
CA CYS A 116 -9.65 -5.88 -6.39
C CYS A 116 -8.27 -5.96 -7.07
N ALA A 117 -7.17 -5.87 -6.30
CA ALA A 117 -5.82 -5.98 -6.83
C ALA A 117 -5.54 -7.36 -7.45
N ILE A 118 -5.96 -8.46 -6.81
CA ILE A 118 -5.80 -9.82 -7.35
C ILE A 118 -6.56 -9.96 -8.68
N ILE A 119 -7.80 -9.50 -8.72
CA ILE A 119 -8.62 -9.53 -9.93
C ILE A 119 -7.96 -8.70 -11.03
N LEU A 120 -7.44 -7.52 -10.70
CA LEU A 120 -6.77 -6.65 -11.67
C LEU A 120 -5.48 -7.28 -12.22
N VAL A 121 -4.66 -7.88 -11.35
CA VAL A 121 -3.45 -8.61 -11.75
C VAL A 121 -3.81 -9.74 -12.71
N TYR A 122 -4.83 -10.53 -12.39
CA TYR A 122 -5.28 -11.64 -13.24
C TYR A 122 -5.78 -11.18 -14.62
N PHE A 123 -6.63 -10.15 -14.68
CA PHE A 123 -7.12 -9.60 -15.94
C PHE A 123 -6.00 -8.93 -16.74
N SER A 124 -5.12 -8.19 -16.08
CA SER A 124 -3.97 -7.55 -16.73
C SER A 124 -3.04 -8.59 -17.37
N TYR A 125 -2.80 -9.73 -16.71
CA TYR A 125 -2.01 -10.82 -17.29
C TYR A 125 -2.74 -11.49 -18.46
N SER A 126 -4.04 -11.77 -18.32
CA SER A 126 -4.85 -12.44 -19.35
C SER A 126 -5.02 -11.60 -20.63
N GLN A 127 -5.02 -10.27 -20.50
CA GLN A 127 -5.18 -9.33 -21.60
C GLN A 127 -3.85 -8.71 -22.06
N ASN A 128 -2.70 -9.24 -21.60
CA ASN A 128 -1.37 -8.71 -21.92
C ASN A 128 -1.13 -7.24 -21.55
N PHE A 129 -1.83 -6.68 -20.56
CA PHE A 129 -1.57 -5.35 -20.01
C PHE A 129 -0.40 -5.30 -19.01
N ILE A 130 0.56 -6.22 -19.17
CA ILE A 130 1.65 -6.47 -18.22
C ILE A 130 2.55 -5.25 -18.06
N ARG A 131 2.79 -4.48 -19.14
CA ARG A 131 3.63 -3.26 -19.10
C ARG A 131 3.06 -2.20 -18.16
N VAL A 132 1.76 -1.91 -18.29
CA VAL A 132 1.05 -0.94 -17.44
C VAL A 132 0.94 -1.48 -16.01
N GLY A 133 0.57 -2.76 -15.86
CA GLY A 133 0.44 -3.43 -14.56
C GLY A 133 1.74 -3.41 -13.75
N ALA A 134 2.88 -3.74 -14.37
CA ALA A 134 4.17 -3.78 -13.71
C ALA A 134 4.59 -2.41 -13.14
N ILE A 135 4.27 -1.32 -13.83
CA ILE A 135 4.57 0.04 -13.35
C ILE A 135 3.70 0.40 -12.15
N ILE A 136 2.41 0.05 -12.19
CA ILE A 136 1.51 0.23 -11.04
C ILE A 136 2.07 -0.54 -9.84
N MET A 137 2.43 -1.81 -10.03
CA MET A 137 2.96 -2.65 -8.96
C MET A 137 4.23 -2.05 -8.35
N LEU A 138 5.16 -1.56 -9.18
CA LEU A 138 6.37 -0.88 -8.67
C LEU A 138 6.04 0.38 -7.87
N CYS A 139 5.10 1.22 -8.34
CA CYS A 139 4.64 2.39 -7.58
C CYS A 139 4.07 1.98 -6.22
N HIS A 140 3.30 0.90 -6.20
CA HIS A 140 2.72 0.36 -4.99
C HIS A 140 3.80 -0.17 -4.04
N ASP A 141 4.76 -0.96 -4.51
CA ASP A 141 5.84 -1.54 -3.72
C ASP A 141 6.70 -0.46 -3.04
N ILE A 142 7.09 0.59 -3.78
CA ILE A 142 7.88 1.69 -3.23
C ILE A 142 7.14 2.40 -2.09
N CYS A 143 5.83 2.65 -2.25
CA CYS A 143 5.02 3.20 -1.17
C CYS A 143 4.91 2.27 0.05
N GLU A 144 4.85 0.95 -0.16
CA GLU A 144 4.77 0.00 0.95
C GLU A 144 6.07 -0.06 1.77
N ILE A 145 7.23 0.22 1.18
CA ILE A 145 8.49 0.40 1.94
C ILE A 145 8.31 1.53 2.96
N PHE A 146 7.87 2.70 2.51
CA PHE A 146 7.70 3.86 3.40
C PHE A 146 6.61 3.64 4.44
N SER A 147 5.51 2.96 4.06
CA SER A 147 4.41 2.60 4.96
C SER A 147 4.89 1.65 6.06
N SER A 148 5.62 0.60 5.67
CA SER A 148 6.17 -0.40 6.59
C SER A 148 7.23 0.22 7.50
N ALA A 149 8.12 1.06 6.98
CA ALA A 149 9.11 1.79 7.76
C ALA A 149 8.43 2.69 8.81
N CYS A 150 7.43 3.47 8.41
CA CYS A 150 6.69 4.34 9.34
C CYS A 150 6.04 3.53 10.48
N ARG A 151 5.44 2.38 10.17
CA ARG A 151 4.84 1.46 11.16
C ARG A 151 5.85 0.79 12.08
N VAL A 152 7.07 0.54 11.61
CA VAL A 152 8.15 0.00 12.46
C VAL A 152 8.68 1.09 13.40
N PHE A 153 8.83 2.32 12.92
CA PHE A 153 9.37 3.42 13.71
C PHE A 153 8.36 4.07 14.67
N VAL A 154 7.05 3.93 14.44
CA VAL A 154 6.01 4.54 15.31
C VAL A 154 6.07 4.02 16.75
N ASP A 155 6.40 2.75 16.95
CA ASP A 155 6.53 2.14 18.28
C ASP A 155 7.88 2.46 18.95
N THR A 156 8.78 3.18 18.27
CA THR A 156 10.09 3.56 18.81
C THR A 156 10.04 4.93 19.50
N ARG A 157 10.98 5.16 20.42
CA ARG A 157 11.09 6.43 21.17
C ARG A 157 11.56 7.61 20.30
N TYR A 158 12.00 7.36 19.06
CA TYR A 158 12.61 8.36 18.18
C TYR A 158 11.57 9.14 17.36
N LYS A 159 10.91 10.09 18.01
CA LYS A 159 9.83 10.90 17.41
C LYS A 159 10.24 11.60 16.09
N PHE A 160 11.47 12.09 16.00
CA PHE A 160 11.98 12.77 14.79
C PHE A 160 11.98 11.85 13.56
N ILE A 161 12.40 10.59 13.73
CA ILE A 161 12.47 9.60 12.65
C ILE A 161 11.06 9.22 12.20
N THR A 162 10.13 9.06 13.14
CA THR A 162 8.72 8.75 12.85
C THR A 162 8.06 9.86 12.04
N VAL A 163 8.23 11.13 12.45
CA VAL A 163 7.66 12.29 11.73
C VAL A 163 8.26 12.40 10.33
N THR A 164 9.58 12.27 10.21
CA THR A 164 10.25 12.32 8.90
C THR A 164 9.76 11.21 7.97
N SER A 165 9.68 9.97 8.48
CA SER A 165 9.18 8.82 7.72
C SER A 165 7.72 8.99 7.31
N PHE A 166 6.91 9.60 8.18
CA PHE A 166 5.51 9.91 7.88
C PHE A 166 5.36 10.97 6.78
N CYS A 167 6.17 12.04 6.82
CA CYS A 167 6.17 13.05 5.75
C CYS A 167 6.56 12.44 4.40
N ILE A 168 7.61 11.59 4.37
CA ILE A 168 8.02 10.87 3.16
C ILE A 168 6.91 9.93 2.67
N LEU A 169 6.25 9.20 3.58
CA LEU A 169 5.10 8.37 3.25
C LEU A 169 3.96 9.19 2.63
N PHE A 170 3.59 10.32 3.23
CA PHE A 170 2.50 11.17 2.75
C PHE A 170 2.78 11.71 1.33
N THR A 171 3.99 12.25 1.12
CA THR A 171 4.40 12.78 -0.19
C THR A 171 4.52 11.66 -1.23
N SER A 172 5.15 10.53 -0.89
CA SER A 172 5.30 9.41 -1.81
C SER A 172 3.95 8.79 -2.19
N TRP A 173 3.01 8.69 -1.25
CA TRP A 173 1.66 8.19 -1.54
C TRP A 173 0.90 9.07 -2.52
N GLY A 174 0.90 10.39 -2.29
CA GLY A 174 0.27 11.34 -3.21
C GLY A 174 0.90 11.32 -4.61
N PHE A 175 2.22 11.27 -4.68
CA PHE A 175 2.93 11.29 -5.96
C PHE A 175 2.82 9.96 -6.73
N LEU A 176 3.14 8.83 -6.09
CA LEU A 176 3.20 7.52 -6.74
C LEU A 176 1.81 6.91 -6.98
N ARG A 177 0.89 7.01 -6.00
CA ARG A 177 -0.41 6.31 -6.06
C ARG A 177 -1.58 7.14 -6.57
N LEU A 178 -1.48 8.47 -6.57
CA LEU A 178 -2.50 9.34 -7.19
C LEU A 178 -2.00 9.93 -8.51
N TYR A 179 -0.90 10.68 -8.49
CA TYR A 179 -0.44 11.38 -9.69
C TYR A 179 0.03 10.42 -10.79
N ILE A 180 0.99 9.53 -10.47
CA ILE A 180 1.50 8.56 -11.45
C ILE A 180 0.42 7.56 -11.86
N PHE A 181 -0.41 7.09 -10.94
CA PHE A 181 -1.50 6.16 -11.27
C PHE A 181 -2.47 6.77 -12.30
N VAL A 182 -2.96 7.99 -12.10
CA VAL A 182 -3.87 8.64 -13.05
C VAL A 182 -3.17 8.89 -14.40
N LYS A 183 -1.93 9.39 -14.37
CA LYS A 183 -1.20 9.77 -15.58
C LYS A 183 -0.69 8.59 -16.40
N ARG A 184 -0.25 7.50 -15.76
CA ARG A 184 0.39 6.34 -16.41
C ARG A 184 -0.52 5.13 -16.54
N CYS A 185 -1.68 5.12 -15.86
CA CYS A 185 -2.65 4.05 -16.00
C CYS A 185 -3.91 4.49 -16.74
N ILE A 186 -4.56 5.57 -16.30
CA ILE A 186 -5.85 5.99 -16.87
C ILE A 186 -5.65 6.69 -18.22
N LEU A 187 -4.67 7.60 -18.33
CA LEU A 187 -4.46 8.37 -19.55
C LEU A 187 -4.08 7.52 -20.79
N PRO A 188 -3.22 6.49 -20.67
CA PRO A 188 -2.91 5.61 -21.80
C PRO A 188 -4.10 4.73 -22.22
N ILE A 189 -4.91 4.26 -21.25
CA ILE A 189 -6.11 3.46 -21.50
C ILE A 189 -7.16 4.31 -22.24
N HIS A 190 -7.38 5.55 -21.77
CA HIS A 190 -8.32 6.47 -22.40
C HIS A 190 -7.89 6.86 -23.82
N ARG A 191 -6.60 7.13 -24.04
CA ARG A 191 -6.09 7.55 -25.35
C ARG A 191 -6.12 6.44 -26.41
N ASN A 192 -6.01 5.18 -26.00
CA ASN A 192 -6.03 4.02 -26.90
C ASN A 192 -7.34 3.23 -26.79
N PHE A 193 -8.42 3.86 -26.30
CA PHE A 193 -9.71 3.22 -26.04
C PHE A 193 -10.31 2.56 -27.30
N ASP A 194 -10.15 3.21 -28.46
CA ASP A 194 -10.63 2.68 -29.75
C ASP A 194 -9.92 1.38 -30.15
N ILE A 195 -8.62 1.25 -29.81
CA ILE A 195 -7.84 0.04 -30.05
C ILE A 195 -8.33 -1.06 -29.12
N PHE A 196 -8.61 -0.76 -27.85
CA PHE A 196 -9.08 -1.77 -26.91
C PHE A 196 -10.46 -2.31 -27.26
N ILE A 197 -11.42 -1.46 -27.67
CA ILE A 197 -12.75 -1.93 -28.11
C ILE A 197 -12.66 -2.85 -29.34
N LYS A 198 -11.64 -2.68 -30.18
CA LYS A 198 -11.43 -3.52 -31.37
C LYS A 198 -10.96 -4.94 -31.03
N TYR A 199 -10.15 -5.10 -29.99
CA TYR A 199 -9.54 -6.38 -29.62
C TYR A 199 -10.19 -7.05 -28.39
N LEU A 200 -10.83 -6.27 -27.52
CA LEU A 200 -11.50 -6.73 -26.30
C LEU A 200 -13.00 -6.50 -26.37
N LYS A 201 -13.75 -7.37 -25.70
CA LYS A 201 -15.18 -7.12 -25.46
C LYS A 201 -15.35 -5.84 -24.64
N VAL A 202 -16.28 -5.00 -25.06
CA VAL A 202 -16.62 -3.73 -24.40
C VAL A 202 -16.91 -3.94 -22.91
N GLU A 203 -17.63 -5.01 -22.57
CA GLU A 203 -17.92 -5.39 -21.18
C GLU A 203 -16.66 -5.58 -20.34
N THR A 204 -15.64 -6.26 -20.87
CA THR A 204 -14.37 -6.51 -20.18
C THR A 204 -13.60 -5.21 -19.95
N CYS A 205 -13.58 -4.30 -20.93
CA CYS A 205 -12.96 -2.98 -20.79
C CYS A 205 -13.63 -2.14 -19.71
N ILE A 206 -14.97 -2.12 -19.68
CA ILE A 206 -15.73 -1.39 -18.65
C ILE A 206 -15.42 -1.96 -17.26
N TRP A 207 -15.42 -3.28 -17.11
CA TRP A 207 -15.10 -3.95 -15.84
C TRP A 207 -13.69 -3.64 -15.34
N LEU A 208 -12.71 -3.62 -16.26
CA LEU A 208 -11.34 -3.29 -15.94
C LEU A 208 -11.23 -1.84 -15.47
N ILE A 209 -11.78 -0.87 -16.21
CA ILE A 209 -11.79 0.54 -15.81
C ILE A 209 -12.46 0.74 -14.45
N PHE A 210 -13.59 0.06 -14.21
CA PHE A 210 -14.28 0.10 -12.92
C PHE A 210 -13.37 -0.35 -11.77
N LEU A 211 -12.64 -1.48 -11.92
CA LEU A 211 -11.70 -1.95 -10.91
C LEU A 211 -10.55 -0.97 -10.66
N LEU A 212 -10.00 -0.33 -11.69
CA LEU A 212 -8.98 0.70 -11.53
C LEU A 212 -9.50 1.89 -10.72
N LEU A 213 -10.74 2.33 -11.00
CA LEU A 213 -11.38 3.43 -10.27
C LEU A 213 -11.62 3.08 -8.81
N VAL A 214 -12.01 1.84 -8.51
CA VAL A 214 -12.14 1.36 -7.12
C VAL A 214 -10.80 1.43 -6.39
N ILE A 215 -9.71 0.99 -7.02
CA ILE A 215 -8.37 1.07 -6.42
C ILE A 215 -7.93 2.53 -6.23
N LEU A 216 -8.22 3.42 -7.19
CA LEU A 216 -7.94 4.85 -7.06
C LEU A 216 -8.73 5.49 -5.91
N LEU A 217 -10.00 5.13 -5.76
CA LEU A 217 -10.84 5.60 -4.67
C LEU A 217 -10.29 5.12 -3.31
N MET A 218 -9.85 3.85 -3.23
CA MET A 218 -9.20 3.34 -2.03
C MET A 218 -7.88 4.06 -1.72
N ASN A 219 -7.02 4.27 -2.72
CA ASN A 219 -5.78 5.04 -2.55
C ASN A 219 -6.06 6.48 -2.04
N THR A 220 -7.16 7.09 -2.51
CA THR A 220 -7.60 8.42 -2.06
C THR A 220 -8.12 8.37 -0.62
N TYR A 221 -8.93 7.37 -0.27
CA TYR A 221 -9.41 7.14 1.09
C TYR A 221 -8.25 7.03 2.09
N TRP A 222 -7.23 6.24 1.78
CA TRP A 222 -6.04 6.11 2.63
C TRP A 222 -5.25 7.41 2.75
N LEU A 223 -5.16 8.22 1.68
CA LEU A 223 -4.52 9.53 1.76
C LEU A 223 -5.28 10.47 2.69
N ILE A 224 -6.62 10.50 2.61
CA ILE A 224 -7.47 11.30 3.49
C ILE A 224 -7.27 10.86 4.95
N LEU A 225 -7.20 9.56 5.20
CA LEU A 225 -6.95 9.02 6.53
C LEU A 225 -5.59 9.49 7.07
N MET A 226 -4.52 9.38 6.28
CA MET A 226 -3.20 9.88 6.66
C MET A 226 -3.21 11.39 6.89
N ALA A 227 -3.89 12.17 6.05
CA ALA A 227 -4.02 13.62 6.25
C ALA A 227 -4.73 13.96 7.56
N LYS A 228 -5.83 13.27 7.89
CA LYS A 228 -6.56 13.44 9.15
C LYS A 228 -5.66 13.15 10.35
N MET A 229 -4.84 12.11 10.28
CA MET A 229 -3.89 11.73 11.32
C MET A 229 -2.76 12.77 11.46
N PHE A 230 -2.29 13.33 10.34
CA PHE A 230 -1.28 14.40 10.34
C PHE A 230 -1.80 15.68 11.00
N ILE A 231 -3.02 16.10 10.68
CA ILE A 231 -3.67 17.27 11.29
C ILE A 231 -3.84 17.04 12.80
N HIS A 232 -4.34 15.86 13.19
CA HIS A 232 -4.47 15.51 14.60
C HIS A 232 -3.13 15.54 15.34
N PHE A 233 -2.05 15.07 14.72
CA PHE A 233 -0.71 15.11 15.28
C PHE A 233 -0.23 16.55 15.54
N ILE A 234 -0.41 17.45 14.57
CA ILE A 234 -0.05 18.87 14.72
C ILE A 234 -0.84 19.54 15.86
N MET A 235 -2.13 19.20 16.00
CA MET A 235 -3.00 19.79 17.02
C MET A 235 -2.79 19.20 18.43
N SER A 236 -2.49 17.90 18.53
CA SER A 236 -2.43 17.17 19.81
C SER A 236 -1.01 17.09 20.39
N GLY A 237 0.03 17.22 19.55
CA GLY A 237 1.44 17.15 19.98
C GLY A 237 1.89 15.79 20.53
N LYS A 238 1.01 14.78 20.53
CA LYS A 238 1.27 13.42 21.00
C LYS A 238 1.47 12.47 19.83
N THR A 239 2.55 11.69 19.89
CA THR A 239 2.98 10.78 18.81
C THR A 239 2.36 9.38 18.88
N GLU A 240 1.65 9.05 19.95
CA GLU A 240 1.17 7.68 20.21
C GLU A 240 -0.08 7.33 19.37
N ASP A 241 -0.80 8.34 18.89
CA ASP A 241 -1.99 8.17 18.06
C ASP A 241 -1.68 8.09 16.55
N ILE A 242 -0.38 8.07 16.17
CA ILE A 242 0.03 8.28 14.78
C ILE A 242 -0.30 7.11 13.87
N LEU A 243 -0.47 5.85 14.32
CA LEU A 243 -0.82 4.73 13.41
C LEU A 243 -1.60 3.57 14.04
N THR A 244 -1.77 3.55 15.35
CA THR A 244 -2.33 2.40 16.05
C THR A 244 -3.79 2.63 16.39
N ARG A 245 -4.71 2.34 15.46
CA ARG A 245 -6.15 2.13 15.80
C ARG A 245 -6.38 0.97 16.80
N VAL A 246 -5.31 0.30 17.21
CA VAL A 246 -5.25 -0.54 18.42
C VAL A 246 -5.58 0.27 19.68
N SER A 247 -5.23 1.57 19.73
CA SER A 247 -5.64 2.47 20.82
C SER A 247 -7.16 2.69 20.81
N GLU A 248 -7.80 2.79 19.64
CA GLU A 248 -9.27 2.85 19.53
C GLU A 248 -9.92 1.55 20.00
N MET A 249 -9.38 0.39 19.62
CA MET A 249 -9.84 -0.92 20.13
C MET A 249 -9.64 -1.04 21.64
N GLU A 250 -8.53 -0.57 22.19
CA GLU A 250 -8.32 -0.50 23.65
C GLU A 250 -9.33 0.43 24.30
N HIS A 251 -9.67 1.55 23.67
CA HIS A 251 -10.67 2.47 24.19
C HIS A 251 -12.05 1.83 24.22
N ILE A 252 -12.38 1.01 23.21
CA ILE A 252 -13.63 0.23 23.14
C ILE A 252 -13.62 -0.93 24.15
N GLU A 253 -12.53 -1.69 24.25
CA GLU A 253 -12.40 -2.83 25.18
C GLU A 253 -12.40 -2.34 26.66
N ASN A 254 -11.74 -1.21 26.95
CA ASN A 254 -11.78 -0.57 28.26
C ASN A 254 -13.15 0.05 28.58
N LYS A 255 -13.90 0.52 27.57
CA LYS A 255 -15.28 1.01 27.75
C LYS A 255 -16.25 -0.14 27.99
N ASN A 256 -16.03 -1.30 27.38
CA ASN A 256 -16.82 -2.52 27.58
C ASN A 256 -16.50 -3.23 28.91
N LYS A 257 -15.28 -3.14 29.43
CA LYS A 257 -14.93 -3.65 30.78
C LYS A 257 -15.43 -2.77 31.94
N LYS A 258 -15.85 -1.53 31.65
CA LYS A 258 -16.39 -0.57 32.62
C LYS A 258 -17.93 -0.53 32.65
N ARG A 259 -18.59 -1.29 31.77
CA ARG A 259 -20.04 -1.57 31.81
C ARG A 259 -20.24 -2.95 32.43
#